data_AF-A0A261XX16-F1
#
_entry.id   AF-A0A261XX16-F1
#
_cell.length_a   1.000
_cell.length_b   1.000
_cell.length_c   1.000
_cell.angle_alpha   90.00
_cell.angle_beta   90.00
_cell.angle_gamma   90.00
#
_symmetry.space_group_name_H-M   'P 1'
#
loop_
_entity.id
_entity.type
_entity.pdbx_description
1 polymer ?
#
loop_
_entity_poly.entity_id
_entity_poly.type
_entity_poly.pdbx_seq_one_letter_code
_entity_poly.pdbx_strand_id
1 'polypeptide(L)'
;MAAGVVKNETHGFKGRLGYACLNTILRFQKPPVFCSRTCRIDTIKEKGLDYVKELGRLNVLDLVKLVEWNEENNIKFMRMSSDMFPFASHDDWGYSLEYADEELKAIGVLAKKYGHRLTTHPGQFNQLGSPKSDVVRRT
;
A
#
# COMPACT_ATOMS: atom_id res chain seq x y z
N MET A 1 27.28 -20.93 -48.98
CA MET A 1 26.92 -21.39 -47.63
C MET A 1 26.46 -20.17 -46.85
N ALA A 2 25.15 -20.02 -46.64
CA ALA A 2 24.59 -18.88 -45.91
C ALA A 2 24.67 -19.15 -44.41
N ALA A 3 25.44 -18.33 -43.68
CA ALA A 3 25.44 -18.32 -42.23
C ALA A 3 24.08 -17.82 -41.74
N GLY A 4 23.26 -18.73 -41.22
CA GLY A 4 21.98 -18.39 -40.61
C GLY A 4 22.21 -17.53 -39.37
N VAL A 5 21.72 -16.29 -39.42
CA VAL A 5 21.62 -15.42 -38.25
C VAL A 5 20.61 -16.05 -37.29
N VAL A 6 21.09 -16.56 -36.15
CA VAL A 6 20.23 -17.00 -35.06
C VAL A 6 19.56 -15.75 -34.49
N LYS A 7 18.29 -15.51 -34.83
CA LYS A 7 17.49 -14.46 -34.20
C LYS A 7 17.28 -14.86 -32.74
N ASN A 8 17.91 -14.12 -31.83
CA ASN A 8 17.67 -14.24 -30.41
C ASN A 8 16.35 -13.52 -30.09
N GLU A 9 15.22 -14.14 -30.43
CA GLU A 9 13.90 -13.60 -30.10
C GLU A 9 13.65 -13.80 -28.62
N THR A 10 14.02 -12.80 -27.82
CA THR A 10 13.55 -12.71 -26.44
C THR A 10 12.03 -12.61 -26.50
N HIS A 11 11.36 -13.72 -26.20
CA HIS A 11 9.93 -13.72 -25.90
C HIS A 11 9.76 -13.07 -24.51
N GLY A 12 10.06 -11.78 -24.43
CA GLY A 12 10.04 -11.01 -23.20
C GLY A 12 8.62 -10.80 -22.71
N PHE A 13 8.40 -10.98 -21.41
CA PHE A 13 7.13 -10.64 -20.77
C PHE A 13 6.73 -9.20 -21.10
N LYS A 14 5.53 -9.02 -21.66
CA LYS A 14 4.91 -7.71 -21.91
C LYS A 14 3.86 -7.44 -20.84
N GLY A 15 4.24 -6.74 -19.78
CA GLY A 15 3.32 -6.36 -18.72
C GLY A 15 3.97 -5.50 -17.64
N ARG A 16 3.16 -5.03 -16.69
CA ARG A 16 3.65 -4.28 -15.52
C ARG A 16 3.96 -5.26 -14.40
N LEU A 17 5.20 -5.24 -13.93
CA LEU A 17 5.58 -5.97 -12.72
C LEU A 17 5.21 -5.17 -11.47
N GLY A 18 5.00 -5.91 -10.40
CA GLY A 18 4.65 -5.35 -9.10
C GLY A 18 4.80 -6.34 -7.95
N TYR A 19 4.67 -5.82 -6.74
CA TYR A 19 4.74 -6.59 -5.50
C TYR A 19 3.65 -6.11 -4.52
N ALA A 20 3.59 -6.78 -3.38
CA ALA A 20 2.58 -6.52 -2.37
C ALA A 20 3.20 -6.05 -1.04
N CYS A 21 2.63 -4.96 -0.53
CA CYS A 21 2.75 -4.39 0.81
C CYS A 21 4.15 -3.86 1.17
N LEU A 22 5.19 -4.69 1.06
CA LEU A 22 6.50 -4.43 1.64
C LEU A 22 7.61 -4.50 0.59
N ASN A 23 8.41 -3.45 0.52
CA ASN A 23 9.72 -3.49 -0.09
C ASN A 23 10.75 -3.87 0.98
N THR A 24 11.36 -5.05 0.88
CA THR A 24 12.31 -5.54 1.90
C THR A 24 13.58 -4.70 1.95
N ILE A 25 14.08 -4.21 0.81
CA ILE A 25 15.28 -3.36 0.74
C ILE A 25 15.05 -2.08 1.55
N LEU A 26 13.95 -1.38 1.28
CA LEU A 26 13.59 -0.15 1.98
C LEU A 26 13.19 -0.38 3.44
N ARG A 27 12.68 -1.56 3.78
CA ARG A 27 12.37 -1.93 5.17
C ARG A 27 13.62 -2.11 6.02
N PHE A 28 14.70 -2.62 5.45
CA PHE A 28 15.94 -2.89 6.20
C PHE A 28 16.90 -1.69 6.26
N GLN A 29 16.64 -0.62 5.50
CA GLN A 29 17.43 0.61 5.58
C GLN A 29 17.16 1.39 6.89
N LYS A 30 18.01 2.38 7.20
CA LYS A 30 17.87 3.25 8.37
C LYS A 30 17.79 4.72 7.92
N PRO A 31 16.66 5.42 8.12
CA PRO A 31 15.41 4.96 8.72
C PRO A 31 14.59 4.02 7.80
N PRO A 32 13.81 3.08 8.35
CA PRO A 32 13.02 2.15 7.54
C PRO A 32 11.88 2.87 6.82
N VAL A 33 11.60 2.46 5.59
CA VAL A 33 10.47 2.97 4.78
C VAL A 33 9.49 1.83 4.52
N PHE A 34 8.26 2.00 4.99
CA PHE A 34 7.18 1.03 4.82
C PHE A 34 5.82 1.68 5.10
N CYS A 35 4.74 1.14 4.54
CA CYS A 35 3.42 1.74 4.61
C CYS A 35 2.40 0.86 5.36
N SER A 36 2.85 0.21 6.43
CA SER A 36 2.07 -0.76 7.22
C SER A 36 2.30 -0.62 8.73
N ARG A 37 2.58 0.59 9.22
CA ARG A 37 2.65 0.88 10.65
C ARG A 37 1.27 0.67 11.26
N THR A 38 1.22 -0.05 12.37
CA THR A 38 0.01 -0.30 13.17
C THR A 38 0.38 -0.39 14.66
N CYS A 39 -0.61 -0.49 15.54
CA CYS A 39 -0.41 -0.64 16.98
C CYS A 39 -1.45 -1.60 17.57
N ARG A 40 -1.33 -1.89 18.88
CA ARG A 40 -2.35 -2.66 19.60
C ARG A 40 -3.45 -1.73 20.10
N ILE A 41 -4.65 -2.26 20.30
CA ILE A 41 -5.78 -1.51 20.88
C ILE A 41 -5.41 -0.89 22.24
N ASP A 42 -4.62 -1.58 23.07
CA ASP A 42 -4.17 -1.01 24.35
C ASP A 42 -3.29 0.23 24.16
N THR A 43 -2.50 0.29 23.09
CA THR A 43 -1.76 1.52 22.73
C THR A 43 -2.70 2.65 22.35
N ILE A 44 -3.85 2.37 21.74
CA ILE A 44 -4.88 3.38 21.45
C ILE A 44 -5.47 3.90 22.76
N LYS A 45 -5.79 3.01 23.72
CA LYS A 45 -6.30 3.41 25.03
C LYS A 45 -5.30 4.29 25.80
N GLU A 46 -4.01 3.99 25.68
CA GLU A 46 -2.94 4.74 26.35
C GLU A 46 -2.59 6.07 25.67
N LYS A 47 -2.52 6.10 24.34
CA LYS A 47 -1.99 7.24 23.56
C LYS A 47 -3.04 8.02 22.77
N GLY A 48 -4.27 7.54 22.71
CA GLY A 48 -5.36 8.13 21.95
C GLY A 48 -5.32 7.86 20.45
N LEU A 49 -6.39 8.26 19.76
CA LEU A 49 -6.54 8.10 18.31
C LEU A 49 -5.57 8.97 17.50
N ASP A 50 -5.11 10.11 18.03
CA ASP A 50 -4.18 11.00 17.30
C ASP A 50 -2.85 10.30 17.03
N TYR A 51 -2.38 9.45 17.95
CA TYR A 51 -1.21 8.60 17.71
C TYR A 51 -1.44 7.64 16.53
N VAL A 52 -2.62 7.02 16.46
CA VAL A 52 -2.98 6.08 15.38
C VAL A 52 -3.08 6.80 14.04
N LYS A 53 -3.69 7.99 14.02
CA LYS A 53 -3.77 8.85 12.84
C LYS A 53 -2.38 9.22 12.32
N GLU A 54 -1.44 9.56 13.21
CA GLU A 54 -0.06 9.86 12.81
C GLU A 54 0.64 8.62 12.22
N LEU A 55 0.40 7.41 12.73
CA LEU A 55 0.91 6.19 12.08
C LEU A 55 0.39 6.08 10.64
N GLY A 56 -0.90 6.37 10.42
CA GLY A 56 -1.50 6.41 9.08
C GLY A 56 -0.87 7.47 8.19
N ARG A 57 -0.64 8.69 8.71
CA ARG A 57 0.01 9.77 7.96
C ARG A 57 1.44 9.39 7.56
N LEU A 58 2.21 8.81 8.48
CA LEU A 58 3.56 8.29 8.21
C LEU A 58 3.56 7.17 7.16
N ASN A 59 2.53 6.32 7.12
CA ASN A 59 2.38 5.32 6.07
C ASN A 59 2.18 5.96 4.69
N VAL A 60 1.38 7.04 4.58
CA VAL A 60 1.19 7.79 3.33
C VAL A 60 2.49 8.47 2.89
N LEU A 61 3.22 9.10 3.82
CA LEU A 61 4.51 9.74 3.53
C LEU A 61 5.55 8.73 3.04
N ASP A 62 5.60 7.52 3.61
CA ASP A 62 6.49 6.49 3.13
C ASP A 62 6.03 5.84 1.81
N LEU A 63 4.73 5.87 1.50
CA LEU A 63 4.23 5.44 0.20
C LEU A 63 4.76 6.31 -0.93
N VAL A 64 5.00 7.62 -0.68
CA VAL A 64 5.68 8.50 -1.65
C VAL A 64 7.07 7.96 -2.01
N LYS A 65 7.89 7.69 -1.00
CA LYS A 65 9.24 7.13 -1.19
C LYS A 65 9.22 5.76 -1.87
N LEU A 66 8.22 4.93 -1.56
CA LEU A 66 8.01 3.64 -2.21
C LEU A 66 7.71 3.79 -3.71
N VAL A 67 6.85 4.74 -4.08
CA VAL A 67 6.53 5.03 -5.49
C VAL A 67 7.73 5.60 -6.23
N GLU A 68 8.51 6.48 -5.61
CA GLU A 68 9.75 7.00 -6.19
C GLU A 68 10.77 5.88 -6.43
N TRP A 69 11.01 5.04 -5.43
CA TRP A 69 11.91 3.89 -5.59
C TRP A 69 11.41 2.91 -6.65
N ASN A 70 10.10 2.66 -6.70
CA ASN A 70 9.51 1.82 -7.73
C ASN A 70 9.70 2.42 -9.13
N GLU A 71 9.65 3.75 -9.26
CA GLU A 71 9.93 4.44 -10.52
C GLU A 71 11.36 4.19 -10.99
N GLU A 72 12.33 4.38 -10.10
CA GLU A 72 13.76 4.17 -10.37
C GLU A 72 14.06 2.71 -10.77
N ASN A 73 13.25 1.76 -10.29
CA ASN A 73 13.42 0.33 -10.54
C ASN A 73 12.45 -0.24 -11.59
N ASN A 74 11.75 0.62 -12.32
CA ASN A 74 10.78 0.25 -13.36
C ASN A 74 9.69 -0.74 -12.90
N ILE A 75 9.22 -0.56 -11.66
CA ILE A 75 8.08 -1.30 -11.09
C ILE A 75 6.87 -0.38 -11.13
N LYS A 76 5.81 -0.78 -11.83
CA LYS A 76 4.65 0.10 -12.12
C LYS A 76 3.35 -0.36 -11.47
N PHE A 77 3.39 -1.41 -10.67
CA PHE A 77 2.24 -1.95 -9.95
C PHE A 77 2.59 -2.19 -8.49
N MET A 78 1.73 -1.77 -7.58
CA MET A 78 1.89 -2.04 -6.15
C MET A 78 0.55 -2.31 -5.51
N ARG A 79 0.47 -3.39 -4.73
CA ARG A 79 -0.62 -3.61 -3.79
C ARG A 79 -0.23 -3.02 -2.45
N MET A 80 -0.92 -1.96 -2.02
CA MET A 80 -0.70 -1.31 -0.72
C MET A 80 -1.14 -2.22 0.42
N SER A 81 -0.61 -1.98 1.62
CA SER A 81 -1.04 -2.70 2.82
C SER A 81 -2.49 -2.39 3.17
N SER A 82 -3.21 -3.34 3.78
CA SER A 82 -4.49 -3.03 4.43
C SER A 82 -4.30 -2.21 5.71
N ASP A 83 -3.09 -2.24 6.30
CA ASP A 83 -2.74 -1.47 7.50
C ASP A 83 -2.30 -0.03 7.20
N MET A 84 -2.59 0.50 5.99
CA MET A 84 -2.26 1.89 5.63
C MET A 84 -2.83 2.88 6.65
N PHE A 85 -4.08 2.66 7.07
CA PHE A 85 -4.77 3.44 8.08
C PHE A 85 -5.28 2.51 9.18
N PRO A 86 -4.49 2.29 10.24
CA PRO A 86 -4.83 1.31 11.27
C PRO A 86 -6.17 1.61 11.93
N PHE A 87 -7.06 0.61 12.00
CA PHE A 87 -8.37 0.72 12.66
C PHE A 87 -9.37 1.70 12.03
N ALA A 88 -9.10 2.30 10.87
CA ALA A 88 -10.01 3.29 10.27
C ALA A 88 -11.45 2.78 10.06
N SER A 89 -11.63 1.49 9.76
CA SER A 89 -12.93 0.82 9.62
C SER A 89 -13.43 0.08 10.87
N HIS A 90 -12.76 0.24 12.01
CA HIS A 90 -13.16 -0.45 13.25
C HIS A 90 -14.41 0.19 13.86
N ASP A 91 -15.37 -0.62 14.35
CA ASP A 91 -16.63 -0.12 14.94
C ASP A 91 -16.37 0.90 16.08
N ASP A 92 -15.53 0.53 17.05
CA ASP A 92 -15.29 1.37 18.25
C ASP A 92 -14.17 2.43 18.10
N TRP A 93 -13.23 2.22 17.16
CA TRP A 93 -11.98 3.01 17.05
C TRP A 93 -11.80 3.63 15.66
N GLY A 94 -12.83 3.55 14.81
CA GLY A 94 -12.83 4.07 13.44
C GLY A 94 -12.75 5.57 13.38
N TYR A 95 -12.28 6.09 12.24
CA TYR A 95 -12.09 7.51 12.01
C TYR A 95 -12.10 7.86 10.52
N SER A 96 -12.43 9.12 10.20
CA SER A 96 -12.36 9.64 8.83
C SER A 96 -10.91 9.89 8.40
N LEU A 97 -10.65 9.77 7.09
CA LEU A 97 -9.31 10.01 6.52
C LEU A 97 -9.05 11.48 6.14
N GLU A 98 -9.95 12.40 6.52
CA GLU A 98 -9.90 13.81 6.13
C GLU A 98 -8.61 14.50 6.60
N TYR A 99 -8.06 14.07 7.74
CA TYR A 99 -6.80 14.60 8.27
C TYR A 99 -5.58 14.32 7.39
N ALA A 100 -5.68 13.40 6.42
CA ALA A 100 -4.61 13.00 5.52
C ALA A 100 -4.94 13.33 4.04
N ASP A 101 -5.95 14.16 3.79
CA ASP A 101 -6.43 14.48 2.44
C ASP A 101 -5.33 15.10 1.56
N GLU A 102 -4.52 16.00 2.11
CA GLU A 102 -3.42 16.65 1.38
C GLU A 102 -2.36 15.62 0.96
N GLU A 103 -1.88 14.79 1.88
CA GLU A 103 -0.89 13.76 1.56
C GLU A 103 -1.44 12.70 0.59
N LEU A 104 -2.71 12.32 0.73
CA LEU A 104 -3.38 11.37 -0.17
C LEU A 104 -3.51 11.94 -1.60
N LYS A 105 -3.85 13.22 -1.74
CA LYS A 105 -3.86 13.90 -3.04
C LYS A 105 -2.46 13.94 -3.65
N ALA A 106 -1.44 14.26 -2.86
CA ALA A 106 -0.05 14.33 -3.33
C ALA A 106 0.43 12.97 -3.90
N ILE A 107 0.20 11.87 -3.18
CA ILE A 107 0.58 10.53 -3.68
C ILE A 107 -0.26 10.11 -4.90
N GLY A 108 -1.54 10.50 -4.96
CA GLY A 108 -2.39 10.28 -6.13
C GLY A 108 -1.87 10.99 -7.39
N VAL A 109 -1.41 12.24 -7.25
CA VAL A 109 -0.78 13.00 -8.35
C VAL A 109 0.52 12.35 -8.79
N LEU A 110 1.38 11.96 -7.84
CA LEU A 110 2.66 11.31 -8.12
C LEU A 110 2.49 9.96 -8.85
N ALA A 111 1.60 9.10 -8.35
CA ALA A 111 1.32 7.81 -8.96
C ALA A 111 0.81 7.96 -10.40
N LYS A 112 -0.08 8.94 -10.65
CA LYS A 112 -0.56 9.27 -12.01
C LYS A 112 0.57 9.78 -12.90
N LYS A 113 1.40 10.71 -12.41
CA LYS A 113 2.55 11.27 -13.14
C LYS A 113 3.48 10.16 -13.65
N TYR A 114 3.76 9.16 -12.82
CA TYR A 114 4.66 8.06 -13.15
C TYR A 114 3.97 6.84 -13.79
N GLY A 115 2.65 6.85 -13.93
CA GLY A 115 1.88 5.75 -14.50
C GLY A 115 1.80 4.50 -13.61
N HIS A 116 1.94 4.66 -12.29
CA HIS A 116 1.83 3.58 -11.31
C HIS A 116 0.36 3.18 -11.11
N ARG A 117 0.13 1.88 -10.96
CA ARG A 117 -1.17 1.33 -10.56
C ARG A 117 -1.08 0.90 -9.10
N LEU A 118 -1.76 1.64 -8.23
CA LEU A 118 -1.93 1.31 -6.82
C LEU A 118 -3.22 0.50 -6.64
N THR A 119 -3.15 -0.56 -5.85
CA THR A 119 -4.30 -1.42 -5.53
C THR A 119 -4.31 -1.74 -4.04
N THR A 120 -5.44 -2.23 -3.53
CA THR A 120 -5.58 -2.78 -2.19
C THR A 120 -6.16 -4.18 -2.28
N HIS A 121 -5.97 -4.97 -1.22
CA HIS A 121 -6.64 -6.25 -1.07
C HIS A 121 -7.00 -6.39 0.41
N PRO A 122 -8.26 -6.11 0.78
CA PRO A 122 -8.74 -6.31 2.15
C PRO A 122 -8.48 -7.73 2.63
N GLY A 123 -8.17 -7.90 3.91
CA GLY A 123 -7.86 -9.22 4.49
C GLY A 123 -9.07 -10.15 4.54
N GLN A 124 -8.85 -11.42 4.92
CA GLN A 124 -9.89 -12.47 4.86
C GLN A 124 -11.13 -12.23 5.74
N PHE A 125 -11.13 -11.23 6.61
CA PHE A 125 -12.29 -10.89 7.46
C PHE A 125 -13.38 -10.11 6.71
N ASN A 126 -13.08 -9.62 5.51
CA ASN A 126 -14.00 -8.92 4.62
C ASN A 126 -14.86 -9.94 3.85
N GLN A 127 -16.05 -10.24 4.35
CA GLN A 127 -16.93 -11.32 3.87
C GLN A 127 -18.32 -10.79 3.50
N LEU A 128 -18.44 -10.17 2.32
CA LEU A 128 -19.70 -9.61 1.80
C LEU A 128 -20.82 -10.66 1.65
N GLY A 129 -20.46 -11.93 1.40
CA GLY A 129 -21.40 -13.05 1.28
C GLY A 129 -21.73 -13.74 2.60
N SER A 130 -21.32 -13.18 3.74
CA SER A 130 -21.58 -13.80 5.04
C SER A 130 -23.08 -13.85 5.35
N PRO A 131 -23.59 -14.95 5.93
CA PRO A 131 -24.98 -15.00 6.42
C PRO A 131 -25.18 -14.16 7.70
N LYS A 132 -24.10 -13.69 8.33
CA LYS A 132 -24.15 -12.86 9.53
C LYS A 132 -24.12 -11.38 9.15
N SER A 133 -25.18 -10.65 9.44
CA SER A 133 -25.31 -9.21 9.16
C SER A 133 -24.19 -8.37 9.76
N ASP A 134 -23.75 -8.68 10.99
CA ASP A 134 -22.64 -7.99 11.65
C ASP A 134 -21.31 -8.13 10.88
N VAL A 135 -21.09 -9.27 10.22
CA VAL A 135 -19.89 -9.49 9.41
C VAL A 135 -19.95 -8.67 8.13
N VAL A 136 -21.11 -8.62 7.48
CA VAL A 136 -21.33 -7.80 6.27
C VAL A 136 -21.16 -6.32 6.60
N ARG A 137 -21.69 -5.84 7.75
CA ARG A 137 -21.54 -4.45 8.19
C ARG A 137 -20.08 -4.02 8.38
N ARG A 138 -19.22 -4.95 8.81
CA ARG A 138 -17.78 -4.72 9.08
C ARG A 138 -16.88 -4.93 7.85
N THR A 139 -17.47 -5.31 6.72
CA THR A 139 -16.77 -5.58 5.45
C THR A 139 -16.88 -4.37 4.53
#